data_AF-A0AA90VP77-F1
#
_entry.id   AF-A0AA90VP77-F1
#
_cell.length_a   1.000
_cell.length_b   1.000
_cell.length_c   1.000
_cell.angle_alpha   90.00
_cell.angle_beta   90.00
_cell.angle_gamma   90.00
#
_symmetry.space_group_name_H-M   'P 1'
#
loop_
_entity.id
_entity.type
_entity.pdbx_description
1 polymer ?
#
loop_
_entity_poly.entity_id
_entity_poly.type
_entity_poly.pdbx_seq_one_letter_code
_entity_poly.pdbx_strand_id
1 'polypeptide(L)'
;MHKFIPTHWNRNTHVLVTKYTWPIEEYLKGHAILVHINCLEDIPNILKHLHETTIVHAFVYTDKYASLETININPDWGQIPIILYINRLGQFRNIHEKIGMIRNMNVTIIFTGAEKQATTDAQVLASLGIHSGICLPTDALLGDHVLDLITYNFYNTMPHAEIEPFSTLCRYYDGETYVNPKIAEFVNPLRYIYVDKELHLAFSQEELDTGIFFDQGIEKLYEVSSHDAIEKETVKWQEMFVDAHPCTFCPAYRICMGYFQKQREIGRCCKVMTELLSAIEFEKNKQQNNIKRCQL
;
A
#
# COMPACT_ATOMS: atom_id res chain seq x y z
N MET A 1 12.16 -14.70 5.21
CA MET A 1 11.50 -13.37 5.12
C MET A 1 12.57 -12.32 5.33
N HIS A 2 12.79 -11.44 4.35
CA HIS A 2 13.72 -10.32 4.55
C HIS A 2 13.01 -9.26 5.39
N LYS A 3 13.48 -9.07 6.63
CA LYS A 3 13.20 -7.88 7.42
C LYS A 3 13.67 -6.69 6.59
N PHE A 4 12.78 -5.76 6.24
CA PHE A 4 13.22 -4.50 5.67
C PHE A 4 13.89 -3.73 6.81
N ILE A 5 15.22 -3.83 6.86
CA ILE A 5 16.04 -3.07 7.79
C ILE A 5 16.66 -1.95 6.93
N PRO A 6 16.25 -0.69 7.13
CA PRO A 6 16.94 0.44 6.54
C PRO A 6 18.41 0.36 6.96
N THR A 7 19.31 0.24 5.99
CA THR A 7 20.74 0.32 6.27
C THR A 7 21.21 1.73 5.92
N HIS A 8 21.85 2.39 6.89
CA HIS A 8 22.48 3.71 6.72
C HIS A 8 23.63 3.74 5.71
N TRP A 9 23.95 2.60 5.11
CA TRP A 9 25.07 2.44 4.18
C TRP A 9 24.63 2.50 2.71
N ASN A 10 23.31 2.50 2.42
CA ASN A 10 22.83 2.38 1.05
C ASN A 10 21.99 3.60 0.65
N ARG A 11 22.50 4.37 -0.33
CA ARG A 11 21.92 5.62 -0.86
C ARG A 11 20.46 5.51 -1.35
N ASN A 12 19.97 4.28 -1.52
CA ASN A 12 18.75 3.94 -2.25
C ASN A 12 17.72 3.12 -1.44
N THR A 13 17.69 3.23 -0.11
CA THR A 13 16.72 2.45 0.69
C THR A 13 15.29 2.95 0.56
N HIS A 14 15.10 4.27 0.36
CA HIS A 14 13.78 4.88 0.29
C HIS A 14 13.29 5.01 -1.15
N VAL A 15 11.98 4.85 -1.31
CA VAL A 15 11.24 5.16 -2.54
C VAL A 15 10.71 6.59 -2.40
N LEU A 16 11.06 7.45 -3.34
CA LEU A 16 10.53 8.82 -3.40
C LEU A 16 9.13 8.78 -3.99
N VAL A 17 8.15 9.27 -3.25
CA VAL A 17 6.75 9.38 -3.68
C VAL A 17 6.50 10.80 -4.16
N THR A 18 6.01 10.96 -5.39
CA THR A 18 5.80 12.29 -5.94
C THR A 18 4.66 12.35 -6.95
N LYS A 19 4.08 13.55 -7.13
CA LYS A 19 3.18 13.84 -8.25
C LYS A 19 4.02 14.17 -9.48
N TYR A 20 3.68 13.58 -10.62
CA TYR A 20 4.43 13.85 -11.84
C TYR A 20 4.42 15.34 -12.19
N THR A 21 5.60 15.96 -12.20
CA THR A 21 5.83 17.33 -12.68
C THR A 21 7.16 17.37 -13.43
N TRP A 22 7.19 17.98 -14.63
CA TRP A 22 8.37 18.01 -15.50
C TRP A 22 9.71 18.40 -14.86
N PRO A 23 9.78 19.34 -13.89
CA PRO A 23 11.06 19.72 -13.27
C PRO A 23 11.72 18.62 -12.43
N ILE A 24 10.99 17.55 -12.07
CA ILE A 24 11.46 16.62 -11.06
C ILE A 24 12.46 15.58 -11.59
N GLU A 25 12.54 15.39 -12.91
CA GLU A 25 13.32 14.31 -13.53
C GLU A 25 14.82 14.40 -13.25
N GLU A 26 15.39 15.61 -13.23
CA GLU A 26 16.81 15.81 -12.90
C GLU A 26 17.12 15.42 -11.45
N TYR A 27 16.17 15.64 -10.54
CA TYR A 27 16.33 15.43 -9.11
C TYR A 27 16.02 13.98 -8.67
N LEU A 28 15.30 13.21 -9.49
CA LEU A 28 14.99 11.80 -9.23
C LEU A 28 16.06 10.83 -9.74
N LYS A 29 17.15 11.35 -10.32
CA LYS A 29 18.21 10.54 -10.91
C LYS A 29 18.86 9.61 -9.88
N GLY A 30 18.78 8.30 -10.13
CA GLY A 30 19.43 7.29 -9.29
C GLY A 30 18.61 6.81 -8.10
N HIS A 31 17.39 7.33 -7.92
CA HIS A 31 16.46 6.92 -6.87
C HIS A 31 15.42 5.90 -7.37
N ALA A 32 14.82 5.17 -6.44
CA ALA A 32 13.57 4.46 -6.68
C ALA A 32 12.40 5.42 -6.51
N ILE A 33 11.43 5.41 -7.42
CA ILE A 33 10.34 6.39 -7.44
C ILE A 33 8.97 5.74 -7.53
N LEU A 34 8.00 6.32 -6.85
CA LEU A 34 6.58 6.04 -7.01
C LEU A 34 5.90 7.32 -7.47
N VAL A 35 5.28 7.27 -8.65
CA VAL A 35 4.80 8.48 -9.32
C VAL A 35 3.28 8.46 -9.38
N HIS A 36 2.66 9.45 -8.73
CA HIS A 36 1.24 9.75 -8.89
C HIS A 36 1.01 10.47 -10.23
N ILE A 37 0.18 9.86 -11.06
CA ILE A 37 -0.16 10.36 -12.41
C ILE A 37 -1.65 10.69 -12.50
N ASN A 38 -1.96 11.73 -13.27
CA ASN A 38 -3.34 12.16 -13.52
C ASN A 38 -3.93 11.51 -14.77
N CYS A 39 -3.09 11.08 -15.72
CA CYS A 39 -3.48 10.44 -16.97
C CYS A 39 -2.62 9.20 -17.21
N LEU A 40 -3.26 8.09 -17.57
CA LEU A 40 -2.56 6.83 -17.83
C LEU A 40 -1.76 6.88 -19.15
N GLU A 41 -2.17 7.76 -20.07
CA GLU A 41 -1.50 8.03 -21.33
C GLU A 41 -0.13 8.69 -21.15
N ASP A 42 0.16 9.28 -19.98
CA ASP A 42 1.44 9.91 -19.70
C ASP A 42 2.56 8.88 -19.46
N ILE A 43 2.23 7.64 -19.05
CA ILE A 43 3.21 6.61 -18.66
C ILE A 43 4.33 6.45 -19.70
N PRO A 44 4.06 6.25 -21.01
CA PRO A 44 5.12 6.10 -22.01
C PRO A 44 6.00 7.35 -22.14
N ASN A 45 5.41 8.53 -21.99
CA ASN A 45 6.15 9.79 -22.07
C ASN A 45 7.08 9.97 -20.86
N ILE A 46 6.61 9.65 -19.65
CA ILE A 46 7.41 9.69 -18.43
C ILE A 46 8.60 8.73 -18.57
N LEU A 47 8.34 7.48 -18.96
CA LEU A 47 9.40 6.46 -19.12
C LEU A 47 10.47 6.86 -20.13
N LYS A 48 10.10 7.61 -21.17
CA LYS A 48 11.04 8.08 -22.19
C LYS A 48 12.01 9.14 -21.66
N HIS A 49 11.58 9.96 -20.71
CA HIS A 49 12.36 11.07 -20.17
C HIS A 49 13.07 10.72 -18.86
N LEU A 50 12.65 9.66 -18.17
CA LEU A 50 13.33 9.16 -16.99
C LEU A 50 14.77 8.73 -17.31
N HIS A 51 15.70 9.12 -16.42
CA HIS A 51 17.09 8.70 -16.50
C HIS A 51 17.21 7.18 -16.32
N GLU A 52 18.13 6.54 -17.03
CA GLU A 52 18.35 5.07 -17.02
C GLU A 52 18.65 4.48 -15.64
N THR A 53 19.15 5.30 -14.71
CA THR A 53 19.49 4.89 -13.33
C THR A 53 18.32 4.98 -12.37
N THR A 54 17.20 5.57 -12.78
CA THR A 54 16.01 5.75 -11.94
C THR A 54 15.14 4.51 -12.04
N ILE A 55 14.75 3.96 -10.89
CA ILE A 55 13.95 2.73 -10.83
C ILE A 55 12.50 3.10 -10.55
N VAL A 56 11.59 2.77 -11.46
CA VAL A 56 10.15 2.97 -11.22
C VAL A 56 9.65 1.85 -10.30
N HIS A 57 9.29 2.20 -9.07
CA HIS A 57 8.66 1.31 -8.11
C HIS A 57 7.20 1.03 -8.47
N ALA A 58 6.45 2.08 -8.82
CA ALA A 58 5.09 1.98 -9.37
C ALA A 58 4.61 3.32 -9.95
N PHE A 59 3.66 3.26 -10.88
CA PHE A 59 2.77 4.37 -11.18
C PHE A 59 1.47 4.23 -10.40
N VAL A 60 1.01 5.31 -9.76
CA VAL A 60 -0.26 5.33 -9.03
C VAL A 60 -1.22 6.27 -9.75
N TYR A 61 -2.34 5.71 -10.20
CA TYR A 61 -3.43 6.46 -10.80
C TYR A 61 -4.63 6.41 -9.87
N THR A 62 -5.30 7.55 -9.66
CA THR A 62 -6.47 7.62 -8.78
C THR A 62 -7.60 8.35 -9.47
N ASP A 63 -8.71 7.65 -9.67
CA ASP A 63 -9.98 8.22 -10.10
C ASP A 63 -11.12 7.60 -9.27
N LYS A 64 -11.59 8.37 -8.29
CA LYS A 64 -12.64 7.96 -7.35
C LYS A 64 -14.02 7.82 -8.00
N TYR A 65 -14.18 8.15 -9.28
CA TYR A 65 -15.44 8.07 -10.00
C TYR A 65 -15.40 7.05 -11.14
N ALA A 66 -14.22 6.68 -11.63
CA ALA A 66 -14.05 5.70 -12.69
C ALA A 66 -14.46 4.27 -12.26
N SER A 67 -14.94 3.51 -13.25
CA SER A 67 -15.02 2.05 -13.18
C SER A 67 -13.95 1.41 -14.07
N LEU A 68 -13.61 0.15 -13.83
CA LEU A 68 -12.67 -0.60 -14.69
C LEU A 68 -13.16 -0.68 -16.15
N GLU A 69 -14.47 -0.58 -16.38
CA GLU A 69 -15.06 -0.49 -17.72
C GLU A 69 -14.56 0.73 -18.50
N THR A 70 -14.40 1.85 -17.81
CA THR A 70 -14.00 3.14 -18.41
C THR A 70 -12.50 3.31 -18.53
N ILE A 71 -11.71 2.60 -17.72
CA ILE A 71 -10.26 2.69 -17.77
C ILE A 71 -9.72 1.98 -19.01
N ASN A 72 -8.96 2.70 -19.84
CA ASN A 72 -8.24 2.10 -20.94
C ASN A 72 -6.96 1.44 -20.42
N ILE A 73 -6.87 0.11 -20.52
CA ILE A 73 -5.69 -0.65 -20.11
C ILE A 73 -4.80 -0.81 -21.34
N ASN A 74 -3.60 -0.25 -21.31
CA ASN A 74 -2.68 -0.33 -22.44
C ASN A 74 -1.70 -1.51 -22.26
N PRO A 75 -1.67 -2.50 -23.17
CA PRO A 75 -0.73 -3.63 -23.08
C PRO A 75 0.74 -3.21 -23.15
N ASP A 76 1.06 -2.03 -23.71
CA ASP A 76 2.42 -1.51 -23.83
C ASP A 76 3.06 -1.19 -22.48
N TRP A 77 2.27 -1.14 -21.40
CA TRP A 77 2.82 -1.02 -20.03
C TRP A 77 3.64 -2.26 -19.62
N GLY A 78 3.45 -3.41 -20.28
CA GLY A 78 4.23 -4.61 -20.01
C GLY A 78 4.18 -5.05 -18.54
N GLN A 79 5.36 -5.10 -17.90
CA GLN A 79 5.52 -5.52 -16.49
C GLN A 79 5.74 -4.34 -15.53
N ILE A 80 5.53 -3.11 -16.01
CA ILE A 80 5.64 -1.91 -15.17
C ILE A 80 4.56 -1.97 -14.09
N PRO A 81 4.93 -1.82 -12.79
CA PRO A 81 3.95 -1.86 -11.71
C PRO A 81 3.01 -0.65 -11.79
N ILE A 82 1.71 -0.90 -11.90
CA ILE A 82 0.67 0.13 -11.96
C ILE A 82 -0.41 -0.16 -10.92
N ILE A 83 -0.77 0.86 -10.15
CA ILE A 83 -1.75 0.74 -9.07
C ILE A 83 -2.90 1.69 -9.38
N LEU A 84 -4.07 1.11 -9.59
CA LEU A 84 -5.27 1.81 -9.99
C LEU A 84 -6.22 1.92 -8.80
N TYR A 85 -6.37 3.12 -8.26
CA TYR A 85 -7.40 3.44 -7.28
C TYR A 85 -8.65 3.90 -8.03
N ILE A 86 -9.64 3.01 -8.16
CA ILE A 86 -10.88 3.26 -8.91
C ILE A 86 -12.11 3.03 -8.04
N ASN A 87 -13.28 3.52 -8.43
CA ASN A 87 -14.48 3.39 -7.59
C ASN A 87 -14.95 1.94 -7.48
N ARG A 88 -15.11 1.28 -8.62
CA ARG A 88 -15.81 0.00 -8.75
C ARG A 88 -15.36 -0.80 -9.96
N LEU A 89 -15.69 -2.10 -9.96
CA LEU A 89 -15.41 -3.00 -11.08
C LEU A 89 -16.24 -2.67 -12.33
N GLY A 90 -17.54 -2.41 -12.13
CA GLY A 90 -18.51 -2.24 -13.22
C GLY A 90 -19.17 -3.57 -13.61
N GLN A 91 -19.79 -3.62 -14.78
CA GLN A 91 -20.48 -4.81 -15.30
C GLN A 91 -19.48 -5.77 -15.95
N PHE A 92 -19.54 -7.03 -15.54
CA PHE A 92 -18.63 -8.08 -16.01
C PHE A 92 -18.55 -8.17 -17.54
N ARG A 93 -19.68 -8.04 -18.24
CA ARG A 93 -19.75 -8.06 -19.72
C ARG A 93 -18.88 -7.00 -20.41
N ASN A 94 -18.58 -5.89 -19.75
CA ASN A 94 -17.82 -4.78 -20.33
C ASN A 94 -16.32 -4.85 -20.00
N ILE A 95 -15.94 -5.73 -19.07
CA ILE A 95 -14.54 -5.89 -18.63
C ILE A 95 -13.94 -7.24 -19.02
N HIS A 96 -14.76 -8.22 -19.44
CA HIS A 96 -14.30 -9.58 -19.71
C HIS A 96 -13.10 -9.65 -20.67
N GLU A 97 -13.08 -8.78 -21.69
CA GLU A 97 -11.98 -8.67 -22.65
C GLU A 97 -10.68 -8.14 -22.00
N LYS A 98 -10.81 -7.29 -20.98
CA LYS A 98 -9.67 -6.71 -20.25
C LYS A 98 -9.06 -7.69 -19.24
N ILE A 99 -9.85 -8.61 -18.68
CA ILE A 99 -9.40 -9.54 -17.63
C ILE A 99 -8.18 -10.36 -18.07
N GLY A 100 -8.23 -10.93 -19.27
CA GLY A 100 -7.15 -11.75 -19.80
C GLY A 100 -5.83 -10.98 -19.94
N MET A 101 -5.92 -9.71 -20.32
CA MET A 101 -4.78 -8.80 -20.44
C MET A 101 -4.25 -8.40 -19.07
N ILE A 102 -5.11 -7.89 -18.18
CA ILE A 102 -4.73 -7.42 -16.83
C ILE A 102 -4.03 -8.53 -16.04
N ARG A 103 -4.51 -9.78 -16.15
CA ARG A 103 -3.92 -10.93 -15.44
C ARG A 103 -2.45 -11.20 -15.77
N ASN A 104 -1.99 -10.80 -16.96
CA ASN A 104 -0.61 -10.98 -17.41
C ASN A 104 0.25 -9.72 -17.19
N MET A 105 -0.32 -8.66 -16.63
CA MET A 105 0.34 -7.39 -16.35
C MET A 105 0.59 -7.24 -14.85
N ASN A 106 1.48 -6.32 -14.49
CA ASN A 106 1.73 -5.96 -13.11
C ASN A 106 0.79 -4.84 -12.64
N VAL A 107 -0.52 -5.11 -12.67
CA VAL A 107 -1.57 -4.15 -12.32
C VAL A 107 -2.25 -4.58 -11.03
N THR A 108 -2.26 -3.70 -10.03
CA THR A 108 -3.05 -3.84 -8.81
C THR A 108 -4.25 -2.90 -8.85
N ILE A 109 -5.45 -3.42 -8.60
CA ILE A 109 -6.69 -2.63 -8.63
C ILE A 109 -7.25 -2.47 -7.22
N ILE A 110 -7.26 -1.25 -6.70
CA ILE A 110 -7.77 -0.90 -5.37
C ILE A 110 -9.12 -0.19 -5.51
N PHE A 111 -10.16 -0.75 -4.90
CA PHE A 111 -11.50 -0.18 -4.94
C PHE A 111 -11.72 0.84 -3.83
N THR A 112 -12.20 2.02 -4.22
CA THR A 112 -12.42 3.20 -3.36
C THR A 112 -13.90 3.52 -3.13
N GLY A 113 -14.80 2.74 -3.75
CA GLY A 113 -16.24 2.86 -3.56
C GLY A 113 -16.71 2.43 -2.18
N ALA A 114 -18.04 2.30 -2.02
CA ALA A 114 -18.63 1.87 -0.76
C ALA A 114 -18.08 0.50 -0.30
N GLU A 115 -17.74 0.37 0.99
CA GLU A 115 -17.03 -0.77 1.58
C GLU A 115 -17.58 -2.15 1.13
N LYS A 116 -18.91 -2.32 1.13
CA LYS A 116 -19.56 -3.56 0.68
C LYS A 116 -19.36 -3.85 -0.80
N GLN A 117 -19.45 -2.84 -1.66
CA GLN A 117 -19.23 -3.01 -3.09
C GLN A 117 -17.75 -3.26 -3.36
N ALA A 118 -16.86 -2.48 -2.74
CA ALA A 118 -15.41 -2.59 -2.88
C ALA A 118 -14.90 -3.99 -2.50
N THR A 119 -15.39 -4.55 -1.39
CA THR A 119 -15.03 -5.92 -0.96
C THR A 119 -15.47 -6.99 -1.96
N THR A 120 -16.70 -6.88 -2.49
CA THR A 120 -17.20 -7.81 -3.50
C THR A 120 -16.38 -7.71 -4.80
N ASP A 121 -16.10 -6.49 -5.25
CA ASP A 121 -15.33 -6.23 -6.46
C ASP A 121 -13.88 -6.75 -6.33
N ALA A 122 -13.24 -6.53 -5.18
CA ALA A 122 -11.91 -7.07 -4.87
C ALA A 122 -11.93 -8.60 -4.90
N GLN A 123 -12.89 -9.23 -4.22
CA GLN A 123 -13.00 -10.69 -4.18
C GLN A 123 -13.17 -11.30 -5.59
N VAL A 124 -13.98 -10.66 -6.44
CA VAL A 124 -14.20 -11.08 -7.82
C VAL A 124 -12.88 -11.03 -8.61
N LEU A 125 -12.15 -9.92 -8.57
CA LEU A 125 -10.87 -9.80 -9.28
C LEU A 125 -9.81 -10.77 -8.74
N ALA A 126 -9.72 -10.91 -7.42
CA ALA A 126 -8.80 -11.87 -6.79
C ALA A 126 -9.08 -13.30 -7.26
N SER A 127 -10.36 -13.68 -7.35
CA SER A 127 -10.80 -14.98 -7.88
C SER A 127 -10.43 -15.19 -9.35
N LEU A 128 -10.32 -14.11 -10.13
CA LEU A 128 -9.87 -14.13 -11.54
C LEU A 128 -8.34 -14.12 -11.68
N GLY A 129 -7.60 -14.13 -10.57
CA GLY A 129 -6.14 -14.11 -10.55
C GLY A 129 -5.55 -12.71 -10.75
N ILE A 130 -6.31 -11.64 -10.49
CA ILE A 130 -5.84 -10.25 -10.59
C ILE A 130 -5.61 -9.70 -9.18
N HIS A 131 -4.42 -9.14 -8.94
CA HIS A 131 -4.10 -8.47 -7.69
C HIS A 131 -5.07 -7.31 -7.48
N SER A 132 -5.79 -7.33 -6.36
CA SER A 132 -6.81 -6.34 -6.06
C SER A 132 -6.76 -5.90 -4.61
N GLY A 133 -7.65 -5.00 -4.21
CA GLY A 133 -7.77 -4.59 -2.83
C GLY A 133 -8.88 -3.58 -2.60
N ILE A 134 -8.96 -3.12 -1.37
CA ILE A 134 -9.93 -2.11 -0.93
C ILE A 134 -9.20 -0.96 -0.23
N CYS A 135 -9.67 0.26 -0.43
CA CYS A 135 -9.23 1.38 0.39
C CYS A 135 -10.00 1.33 1.72
N LEU A 136 -9.27 1.30 2.83
CA LEU A 136 -9.82 1.33 4.18
C LEU A 136 -9.42 2.65 4.86
N PRO A 137 -10.22 3.72 4.73
CA PRO A 137 -9.94 4.98 5.41
C PRO A 137 -10.06 4.81 6.94
N THR A 138 -9.48 5.74 7.71
CA THR A 138 -9.47 5.69 9.19
C THR A 138 -10.86 5.62 9.84
N ASP A 139 -11.89 6.00 9.11
CA ASP A 139 -13.30 5.99 9.49
C ASP A 139 -14.11 4.85 8.83
N ALA A 140 -13.46 3.85 8.23
CA ALA A 140 -14.10 2.67 7.67
C ALA A 140 -14.97 1.93 8.70
N LEU A 141 -16.14 1.44 8.31
CA LEU A 141 -17.08 0.78 9.23
C LEU A 141 -16.58 -0.59 9.69
N LEU A 142 -15.75 -1.25 8.86
CA LEU A 142 -15.23 -2.59 9.11
C LEU A 142 -16.37 -3.60 9.30
N GLY A 143 -17.29 -3.64 8.35
CA GLY A 143 -18.45 -4.54 8.38
C GLY A 143 -18.10 -6.01 8.18
N ASP A 144 -19.11 -6.89 8.25
CA ASP A 144 -18.93 -8.35 8.07
C ASP A 144 -18.29 -8.72 6.73
N HIS A 145 -18.57 -7.96 5.68
CA HIS A 145 -17.99 -8.15 4.35
C HIS A 145 -16.47 -7.94 4.32
N VAL A 146 -15.91 -7.09 5.21
CA VAL A 146 -14.45 -6.96 5.35
C VAL A 146 -13.88 -8.20 6.05
N LEU A 147 -14.57 -8.70 7.07
CA LEU A 147 -14.20 -9.94 7.76
C LEU A 147 -14.21 -11.13 6.81
N ASP A 148 -15.28 -11.27 6.01
CA ASP A 148 -15.42 -12.33 5.01
C ASP A 148 -14.31 -12.25 3.96
N LEU A 149 -13.91 -11.04 3.55
CA LEU A 149 -12.80 -10.84 2.61
C LEU A 149 -11.45 -11.24 3.22
N ILE A 150 -11.20 -10.94 4.50
CA ILE A 150 -10.01 -11.39 5.24
C ILE A 150 -10.01 -12.92 5.28
N THR A 151 -11.13 -13.53 5.65
CA THR A 151 -11.26 -14.99 5.72
C THR A 151 -11.01 -15.62 4.36
N TYR A 152 -11.58 -15.06 3.30
CA TYR A 152 -11.34 -15.47 1.93
C TYR A 152 -9.85 -15.38 1.56
N ASN A 153 -9.16 -14.31 1.93
CA ASN A 153 -7.76 -14.09 1.55
C ASN A 153 -6.76 -15.07 2.19
N PHE A 154 -7.01 -15.55 3.42
CA PHE A 154 -6.04 -16.35 4.18
C PHE A 154 -6.43 -17.80 4.41
N TYR A 155 -7.72 -18.09 4.59
CA TYR A 155 -8.17 -19.44 4.95
C TYR A 155 -8.72 -20.23 3.76
N ASN A 156 -8.97 -19.58 2.63
CA ASN A 156 -9.48 -20.27 1.45
C ASN A 156 -8.43 -21.25 0.89
N THR A 157 -8.93 -22.36 0.34
CA THR A 157 -8.10 -23.41 -0.28
C THR A 157 -7.95 -23.22 -1.79
N MET A 158 -8.83 -22.44 -2.40
CA MET A 158 -8.78 -22.15 -3.83
C MET A 158 -7.72 -21.09 -4.13
N PRO A 159 -6.90 -21.26 -5.18
CA PRO A 159 -5.96 -20.23 -5.61
C PRO A 159 -6.69 -18.94 -5.99
N HIS A 160 -6.22 -17.82 -5.44
CA HIS A 160 -6.64 -16.47 -5.81
C HIS A 160 -5.41 -15.55 -5.74
N ALA A 161 -5.51 -14.38 -6.36
CA ALA A 161 -4.48 -13.37 -6.24
C ALA A 161 -4.51 -12.67 -4.88
N GLU A 162 -3.44 -11.94 -4.57
CA GLU A 162 -3.31 -11.14 -3.35
C GLU A 162 -4.44 -10.09 -3.23
N ILE A 163 -4.86 -9.81 -1.99
CA ILE A 163 -5.84 -8.76 -1.67
C ILE A 163 -5.24 -7.73 -0.69
N GLU A 164 -5.17 -6.47 -1.10
CA GLU A 164 -4.71 -5.37 -0.27
C GLU A 164 -5.84 -4.76 0.58
N PRO A 165 -5.54 -4.23 1.79
CA PRO A 165 -4.20 -4.11 2.40
C PRO A 165 -3.71 -5.36 3.14
N PHE A 166 -4.47 -6.46 3.12
CA PHE A 166 -4.22 -7.63 3.95
C PHE A 166 -2.92 -8.33 3.59
N SER A 167 -2.64 -8.49 2.29
CA SER A 167 -1.40 -9.08 1.78
C SER A 167 -0.17 -8.28 2.19
N THR A 168 -0.23 -6.95 2.07
CA THR A 168 0.84 -6.08 2.53
C THR A 168 1.05 -6.20 4.04
N LEU A 169 0.01 -6.15 4.86
CA LEU A 169 0.14 -6.34 6.31
C LEU A 169 0.76 -7.69 6.67
N CYS A 170 0.33 -8.77 6.01
CA CYS A 170 0.93 -10.10 6.17
C CYS A 170 2.42 -10.09 5.79
N ARG A 171 2.78 -9.44 4.69
CA ARG A 171 4.17 -9.40 4.20
C ARG A 171 5.12 -8.73 5.18
N TYR A 172 4.72 -7.60 5.77
CA TYR A 172 5.59 -6.82 6.66
C TYR A 172 5.54 -7.24 8.12
N TYR A 173 4.45 -7.87 8.56
CA TYR A 173 4.36 -8.34 9.94
C TYR A 173 5.19 -9.61 10.13
N ASP A 174 6.21 -9.53 11.00
CA ASP A 174 7.14 -10.62 11.31
C ASP A 174 6.90 -11.29 12.66
N GLY A 175 5.90 -10.83 13.41
CA GLY A 175 5.59 -11.34 14.76
C GLY A 175 6.11 -10.45 15.89
N GLU A 176 7.10 -9.59 15.61
CA GLU A 176 7.77 -8.75 16.62
C GLU A 176 7.57 -7.26 16.34
N THR A 177 7.60 -6.87 15.08
CA THR A 177 7.50 -5.49 14.64
C THR A 177 6.06 -5.03 14.49
N TYR A 178 5.85 -3.74 14.75
CA TYR A 178 4.56 -3.09 14.57
C TYR A 178 4.39 -2.68 13.11
N VAL A 179 3.21 -2.91 12.57
CA VAL A 179 2.84 -2.56 11.19
C VAL A 179 1.55 -1.76 11.21
N ASN A 180 1.44 -0.77 10.33
CA ASN A 180 0.26 0.07 10.20
C ASN A 180 -0.40 -0.15 8.83
N PRO A 181 -1.75 -0.20 8.72
CA PRO A 181 -2.45 -0.25 7.43
C PRO A 181 -1.99 0.80 6.41
N LYS A 182 -1.56 1.97 6.88
CA LYS A 182 -0.95 3.05 6.08
C LYS A 182 0.20 2.61 5.17
N ILE A 183 0.91 1.53 5.49
CA ILE A 183 2.01 1.03 4.65
C ILE A 183 1.52 0.56 3.26
N ALA A 184 0.27 0.09 3.16
CA ALA A 184 -0.36 -0.29 1.88
C ALA A 184 -0.73 0.93 1.02
N GLU A 185 -0.72 2.13 1.62
CA GLU A 185 -0.95 3.42 0.95
C GLU A 185 0.37 4.20 0.80
N PHE A 186 1.51 3.49 0.85
CA PHE A 186 2.86 4.05 0.72
C PHE A 186 3.22 5.06 1.83
N VAL A 187 2.62 4.93 3.01
CA VAL A 187 2.95 5.76 4.16
C VAL A 187 3.71 4.92 5.19
N ASN A 188 5.04 5.04 5.14
CA ASN A 188 5.97 4.48 6.12
C ASN A 188 7.29 5.27 6.06
N PRO A 189 7.66 6.02 7.12
CA PRO A 189 8.85 6.88 7.12
C PRO A 189 10.17 6.16 6.82
N LEU A 190 10.26 4.85 7.06
CA LEU A 190 11.45 4.05 6.80
C LEU A 190 11.60 3.64 5.33
N ARG A 191 10.55 3.82 4.51
CA ARG A 191 10.50 3.28 3.15
C ARG A 191 10.06 4.30 2.11
N TYR A 192 9.15 5.20 2.47
CA TYR A 192 8.53 6.14 1.54
C TYR A 192 8.70 7.55 2.06
N ILE A 193 9.25 8.41 1.20
CA ILE A 193 9.40 9.85 1.47
C ILE A 193 8.66 10.60 0.37
N TYR A 194 7.73 11.46 0.75
CA TYR A 194 6.97 12.28 -0.18
C TYR A 194 7.77 13.53 -0.52
N VAL A 195 7.88 13.84 -1.80
CA VAL A 195 8.61 15.01 -2.31
C VAL A 195 7.77 15.79 -3.31
N ASP A 196 7.69 17.10 -3.12
CA ASP A 196 7.03 18.01 -4.06
C ASP A 196 8.01 18.60 -5.10
N LYS A 197 7.49 19.45 -5.98
CA LYS A 197 8.27 20.10 -7.05
C LYS A 197 9.26 21.16 -6.51
N GLU A 198 9.05 21.63 -5.29
CA GLU A 198 9.94 22.55 -4.57
C GLU A 198 10.97 21.81 -3.68
N LEU A 199 11.00 20.47 -3.78
CA LEU A 199 11.86 19.56 -3.02
C LEU A 199 11.61 19.58 -1.50
N HIS A 200 10.40 19.95 -1.07
CA HIS A 200 9.99 19.76 0.33
C HIS A 200 9.76 18.27 0.59
N LEU A 201 10.09 17.84 1.80
CA LEU A 201 10.05 16.44 2.22
C LEU A 201 9.01 16.23 3.32
N ALA A 202 8.16 15.23 3.14
CA ALA A 202 7.11 14.84 4.08
C ALA A 202 6.95 13.31 4.19
N PHE A 203 6.20 12.83 5.18
CA PHE A 203 5.93 11.39 5.37
C PHE A 203 4.63 10.93 4.71
N SER A 204 3.80 11.87 4.24
CA SER A 204 2.57 11.56 3.52
C SER A 204 2.19 12.65 2.51
N GLN A 205 1.28 12.32 1.59
CA GLN A 205 0.72 13.31 0.67
C GLN A 205 -0.11 14.38 1.40
N GLU A 206 -0.80 14.02 2.48
CA GLU A 206 -1.58 14.95 3.30
C GLU A 206 -0.69 16.03 3.94
N GLU A 207 0.48 15.62 4.44
CA GLU A 207 1.48 16.54 4.99
C GLU A 207 2.02 17.50 3.92
N LEU A 208 2.34 17.00 2.71
CA LEU A 208 2.71 17.88 1.59
C LEU A 208 1.61 18.89 1.25
N ASP A 209 0.36 18.42 1.12
CA ASP A 209 -0.77 19.25 0.71
C ASP A 209 -1.14 20.30 1.79
N THR A 210 -0.81 20.04 3.06
CA THR A 210 -1.05 20.96 4.20
C THR A 210 0.16 21.81 4.57
N GLY A 211 1.30 21.65 3.89
CA GLY A 211 2.52 22.41 4.14
C GLY A 211 3.29 21.99 5.39
N ILE A 212 3.08 20.75 5.86
CA ILE A 212 3.81 20.16 6.98
C ILE A 212 5.02 19.41 6.39
N PHE A 213 6.21 19.98 6.58
CA PHE A 213 7.44 19.41 6.05
C PHE A 213 8.37 19.05 7.20
N PHE A 214 9.05 17.91 7.10
CA PHE A 214 10.11 17.57 8.04
C PHE A 214 11.46 18.12 7.62
N ASP A 215 11.68 18.32 6.31
CA ASP A 215 12.88 18.94 5.76
C ASP A 215 12.69 19.41 4.30
N GLN A 216 13.74 19.93 3.66
CA GLN A 216 13.80 20.37 2.28
C GLN A 216 15.16 20.03 1.65
N GLY A 217 15.14 19.56 0.38
CA GLY A 217 16.30 19.19 -0.41
C GLY A 217 16.59 17.68 -0.37
N ILE A 218 16.63 17.04 -1.55
CA ILE A 218 16.85 15.59 -1.69
C ILE A 218 18.26 15.19 -1.24
N GLU A 219 19.24 16.08 -1.29
CA GLU A 219 20.59 15.85 -0.78
C GLU A 219 20.61 15.55 0.72
N LYS A 220 19.64 16.03 1.50
CA LYS A 220 19.53 15.66 2.91
C LYS A 220 19.07 14.21 3.10
N LEU A 221 18.57 13.58 2.04
CA LEU A 221 18.27 12.16 2.00
C LEU A 221 19.53 11.27 1.83
N TYR A 222 20.74 11.81 1.95
CA TYR A 222 21.94 10.96 2.08
C TYR A 222 22.06 10.30 3.46
N GLU A 223 21.37 10.81 4.48
CA GLU A 223 21.41 10.34 5.87
C GLU A 223 20.01 9.99 6.43
N VAL A 224 19.05 9.62 5.57
CA VAL A 224 17.62 9.44 5.92
C VAL A 224 17.42 8.54 7.14
N SER A 225 18.12 7.41 7.19
CA SER A 225 18.00 6.46 8.29
C SER A 225 18.47 6.99 9.65
N SER A 226 19.24 8.08 9.67
CA SER A 226 19.70 8.78 10.87
C SER A 226 19.04 10.15 11.05
N HIS A 227 18.03 10.48 10.25
CA HIS A 227 17.33 11.75 10.39
C HIS A 227 16.39 11.72 11.61
N ASP A 228 16.59 12.62 12.56
CA ASP A 228 15.84 12.69 13.83
C ASP A 228 14.31 12.67 13.63
N ALA A 229 13.81 13.31 12.58
CA ALA A 229 12.37 13.33 12.28
C ALA A 229 11.81 11.94 11.95
N ILE A 230 12.60 11.08 11.30
CA ILE A 230 12.20 9.72 10.95
C ILE A 230 12.20 8.86 12.20
N GLU A 231 13.24 8.95 13.03
CA GLU A 231 13.27 8.24 14.30
C GLU A 231 12.04 8.59 15.14
N LYS A 232 11.74 9.89 15.30
CA LYS A 232 10.55 10.38 16.02
C LYS A 232 9.25 9.83 15.42
N GLU A 233 9.06 9.93 14.10
CA GLU A 233 7.82 9.47 13.48
C GLU A 233 7.65 7.94 13.61
N THR A 234 8.74 7.16 13.56
CA THR A 234 8.69 5.70 13.71
C THR A 234 8.34 5.21 15.11
N VAL A 235 8.61 6.01 16.15
CA VAL A 235 8.29 5.68 17.55
C VAL A 235 7.04 6.38 18.07
N LYS A 236 6.42 7.27 17.29
CA LYS A 236 5.23 8.06 17.67
C LYS A 236 4.07 7.23 18.21
N TRP A 237 3.90 6.01 17.73
CA TRP A 237 2.90 5.07 18.25
C TRP A 237 3.09 4.71 19.73
N GLN A 238 4.29 4.90 20.29
CA GLN A 238 4.58 4.68 21.70
C GLN A 238 3.91 5.72 22.59
N GLU A 239 3.63 6.92 22.08
CA GLU A 239 2.91 7.98 22.81
C GLU A 239 1.52 7.49 23.26
N MET A 240 0.88 6.63 22.46
CA MET A 240 -0.41 6.03 22.84
C MET A 240 -0.35 5.16 24.11
N PHE A 241 0.82 4.59 24.45
CA PHE A 241 0.99 3.85 25.71
C PHE A 241 1.20 4.78 26.90
N VAL A 242 1.84 5.93 26.69
CA VAL A 242 2.00 6.95 27.73
C VAL A 242 0.64 7.48 28.17
N ASP A 243 -0.25 7.73 27.20
CA ASP A 243 -1.61 8.20 27.45
C ASP A 243 -2.58 7.08 27.86
N ALA A 244 -2.10 5.83 27.98
CA ALA A 244 -2.91 4.64 28.18
C ALA A 244 -4.12 4.58 27.22
N HIS A 245 -3.92 4.98 25.97
CA HIS A 245 -4.99 5.11 24.99
C HIS A 245 -5.69 3.76 24.83
N PRO A 246 -7.04 3.71 24.79
CA PRO A 246 -7.76 2.45 24.82
C PRO A 246 -7.30 1.42 23.76
N CYS A 247 -6.84 1.88 22.58
CA CYS A 247 -6.38 1.01 21.48
C CYS A 247 -5.20 0.12 21.86
N THR A 248 -4.36 0.54 22.81
CA THR A 248 -3.17 -0.20 23.25
C THR A 248 -3.51 -1.54 23.93
N PHE A 249 -4.73 -1.69 24.44
CA PHE A 249 -5.23 -2.93 25.05
C PHE A 249 -5.79 -3.93 24.02
N CYS A 250 -5.87 -3.56 22.73
CA CYS A 250 -6.33 -4.45 21.68
C CYS A 250 -5.20 -5.41 21.26
N PRO A 251 -5.43 -6.74 21.16
CA PRO A 251 -4.41 -7.67 20.69
C PRO A 251 -3.87 -7.34 19.29
N ALA A 252 -4.72 -6.74 18.46
CA ALA A 252 -4.37 -6.33 17.10
C ALA A 252 -3.70 -4.97 16.99
N TYR A 253 -3.39 -4.31 18.12
CA TYR A 253 -2.70 -3.03 18.11
C TYR A 253 -1.36 -3.09 17.34
N ARG A 254 -0.66 -4.24 17.36
CA ARG A 254 0.58 -4.48 16.62
C ARG A 254 0.47 -4.41 15.09
N ILE A 255 -0.72 -4.59 14.51
CA ILE A 255 -0.95 -4.47 13.05
C ILE A 255 -1.89 -3.31 12.69
N CYS A 256 -2.24 -2.47 13.65
CA CYS A 256 -3.20 -1.38 13.50
C CYS A 256 -2.62 -0.04 13.96
N MET A 257 -1.90 -0.04 15.09
CA MET A 257 -1.27 1.13 15.72
C MET A 257 -2.27 2.29 15.90
N GLY A 258 -3.52 1.96 16.25
CA GLY A 258 -4.58 2.94 16.45
C GLY A 258 -5.16 3.56 15.16
N TYR A 259 -4.83 3.06 13.97
CA TYR A 259 -5.28 3.61 12.69
C TYR A 259 -6.81 3.81 12.60
N PHE A 260 -7.58 2.85 13.13
CA PHE A 260 -9.05 2.89 13.17
C PHE A 260 -9.62 3.38 14.52
N GLN A 261 -8.87 4.20 15.29
CA GLN A 261 -9.28 4.61 16.64
C GLN A 261 -10.68 5.24 16.71
N LYS A 262 -11.08 6.00 15.67
CA LYS A 262 -12.41 6.63 15.56
C LYS A 262 -13.54 5.60 15.52
N GLN A 263 -13.25 4.39 15.06
CA GLN A 263 -14.21 3.29 14.86
C GLN A 263 -14.21 2.28 16.00
N ARG A 264 -13.45 2.56 17.06
CA ARG A 264 -13.38 1.71 18.25
C ARG A 264 -14.73 1.64 18.98
N GLU A 265 -15.37 2.79 19.21
CA GLU A 265 -16.58 2.88 20.04
C GLU A 265 -17.87 2.60 19.25
N ILE A 266 -17.84 2.85 17.95
CA ILE A 266 -19.01 2.76 17.06
C ILE A 266 -19.03 1.41 16.31
N GLY A 267 -17.84 0.83 16.10
CA GLY A 267 -17.64 -0.22 15.11
C GLY A 267 -17.13 -1.54 15.65
N ARG A 268 -16.75 -2.41 14.72
CA ARG A 268 -16.25 -3.77 14.98
C ARG A 268 -14.74 -3.86 14.85
N CYS A 269 -14.04 -2.72 14.95
CA CYS A 269 -12.60 -2.59 14.73
C CYS A 269 -11.79 -3.66 15.48
N CYS A 270 -11.97 -3.79 16.80
CA CYS A 270 -11.20 -4.77 17.57
C CYS A 270 -11.44 -6.21 17.06
N LYS A 271 -12.69 -6.57 16.76
CA LYS A 271 -13.02 -7.91 16.25
C LYS A 271 -12.38 -8.17 14.89
N VAL A 272 -12.53 -7.24 13.95
CA VAL A 272 -12.01 -7.40 12.58
C VAL A 272 -10.48 -7.43 12.56
N MET A 273 -9.83 -6.53 13.30
CA MET A 273 -8.37 -6.48 13.35
C MET A 273 -7.78 -7.67 14.10
N THR A 274 -8.44 -8.18 15.14
CA THR A 274 -8.01 -9.42 15.81
C THR A 274 -8.13 -10.62 14.87
N GLU A 275 -9.21 -10.72 14.07
CA GLU A 275 -9.30 -11.78 13.07
C GLU A 275 -8.20 -11.66 12.01
N LEU A 276 -7.94 -10.45 11.49
CA LEU A 276 -6.86 -10.23 10.54
C LEU A 276 -5.50 -10.68 11.10
N LEU A 277 -5.23 -10.36 12.35
CA LEU A 277 -4.01 -10.78 13.02
C LEU A 277 -3.90 -12.31 13.12
N SER A 278 -4.97 -12.98 13.55
CA SER A 278 -5.03 -14.44 13.61
C SER A 278 -4.85 -15.08 12.23
N ALA A 279 -5.44 -14.49 11.19
CA ALA A 279 -5.33 -14.95 9.82
C ALA A 279 -3.89 -14.82 9.27
N ILE A 280 -3.21 -13.71 9.59
CA ILE A 280 -1.79 -13.52 9.26
C ILE A 280 -0.94 -14.58 9.98
N GLU A 281 -1.12 -14.78 11.28
CA GLU A 281 -0.37 -15.78 12.05
C GLU A 281 -0.58 -17.21 11.53
N PHE A 282 -1.81 -17.55 11.15
CA PHE A 282 -2.14 -18.82 10.51
C PHE A 282 -1.34 -19.02 9.20
N GLU A 283 -1.36 -18.03 8.32
CA GLU A 283 -0.66 -18.11 7.03
C GLU A 283 0.87 -18.19 7.21
N LYS A 284 1.45 -17.45 8.17
CA LYS A 284 2.88 -17.56 8.52
C LYS A 284 3.26 -18.96 9.00
N ASN A 285 2.45 -19.55 9.88
CA ASN A 285 2.68 -20.90 10.40
C ASN A 285 2.61 -21.96 9.29
N LYS A 286 1.64 -21.82 8.38
CA LYS A 286 1.50 -22.68 7.19
C LYS A 286 2.74 -22.60 6.29
N GLN A 287 3.23 -21.39 6.00
CA GLN A 287 4.44 -21.18 5.19
C GLN A 287 5.69 -21.80 5.85
N GLN A 288 5.88 -21.61 7.15
CA GLN A 288 7.01 -22.22 7.88
C GLN A 288 6.97 -23.76 7.84
N ASN A 289 5.79 -24.35 8.01
CA ASN A 289 5.61 -25.80 7.95
C ASN A 289 5.89 -26.36 6.55
N ASN A 290 5.53 -25.64 5.49
CA ASN A 290 5.84 -26.03 4.12
C ASN A 290 7.36 -25.97 3.84
N ILE A 291 8.05 -24.93 4.31
CA ILE A 291 9.52 -24.83 4.19
C ILE A 291 10.21 -26.03 4.86
N LYS A 292 9.79 -26.40 6.08
CA LYS A 292 10.34 -27.57 6.78
C LYS A 292 10.09 -28.89 6.06
N ARG A 293 8.94 -29.03 5.38
CA ARG A 293 8.60 -30.25 4.60
C ARG A 293 9.40 -30.37 3.31
N CYS A 294 9.75 -29.27 2.65
CA CYS A 294 10.55 -29.29 1.42
C CYS A 294 12.06 -29.44 1.69
N GLN A 295 12.50 -29.36 2.95
CA GLN A 295 13.88 -29.56 3.38
C GLN A 295 14.16 -30.99 3.91
N LEU A 296 13.16 -31.88 3.86
CA LEU A 296 13.25 -33.31 4.16
C LEU A 296 13.21 -34.12 2.85
#